data_AF-A0A1F7QU04-F1
#
_entry.id   AF-A0A1F7QU04-F1
#
_cell.length_a   1.000
_cell.length_b   1.000
_cell.length_c   1.000
_cell.angle_alpha   90.00
_cell.angle_beta   90.00
_cell.angle_gamma   90.00
#
_symmetry.space_group_name_H-M   'P 1'
#
loop_
_entity.id
_entity.type
_entity.pdbx_description
1 polymer ?
#
loop_
_entity_poly.entity_id
_entity_poly.type
_entity_poly.pdbx_seq_one_letter_code
_entity_poly.pdbx_strand_id
1 'polypeptide(L)'
;MIKQNSKGKSRGFTIVELLIVIVVIGILAAIVIVAYQGVTNRAKFSQKHNDIKTIQKLILSYHATYGNYPPLPAGGFTYQRSVGDSFIPGLVPEFTSKLPSITDGPTASGNNNTYAYSSDSTGSTYTLIRLYQPSVPSSEWSLVPDNLKVFGTYTDRWGVRS
;
A
#
# COMPACT_ATOMS: atom_id res chain seq x y z
N MET A 1 29.22 -52.29 51.67
CA MET A 1 29.14 -50.86 51.28
C MET A 1 27.94 -50.69 50.34
N ILE A 2 26.86 -50.04 50.78
CA ILE A 2 25.60 -49.90 50.03
C ILE A 2 25.55 -48.50 49.41
N LYS A 3 25.36 -48.42 48.09
CA LYS A 3 25.30 -47.18 47.31
C LYS A 3 23.87 -46.63 47.37
N GLN A 4 23.66 -45.53 48.10
CA GLN A 4 22.37 -44.82 48.16
C GLN A 4 22.10 -44.15 46.80
N ASN A 5 21.09 -44.61 46.07
CA ASN A 5 20.70 -44.04 44.79
C ASN A 5 19.65 -42.94 45.03
N SER A 6 20.05 -41.67 44.92
CA SER A 6 19.13 -40.53 45.07
C SER A 6 18.17 -40.48 43.89
N LYS A 7 16.94 -40.98 44.08
CA LYS A 7 15.84 -40.78 43.11
C LYS A 7 15.53 -39.28 43.06
N GLY A 8 15.98 -38.60 42.01
CA GLY A 8 15.53 -37.24 41.70
C GLY A 8 14.00 -37.26 41.57
N LYS A 9 13.31 -36.49 42.40
CA LYS A 9 11.85 -36.31 42.29
C LYS A 9 11.55 -35.60 40.97
N SER A 10 11.21 -36.37 39.95
CA SER A 10 10.57 -35.86 38.73
C SER A 10 9.20 -35.31 39.13
N ARG A 11 9.09 -33.98 39.24
CA ARG A 11 7.84 -33.27 39.45
C ARG A 11 7.13 -33.21 38.09
N GLY A 12 6.02 -33.93 37.94
CA GLY A 12 5.16 -33.81 36.76
C GLY A 12 4.37 -32.50 36.81
N PHE A 13 4.11 -31.92 35.63
CA PHE A 13 3.19 -30.78 35.50
C PHE A 13 1.78 -31.21 35.90
N THR A 14 1.11 -30.38 36.69
CA THR A 14 -0.31 -30.54 37.01
C THR A 14 -1.16 -30.11 35.81
N ILE A 15 -2.33 -30.75 35.64
CA ILE A 15 -3.30 -30.36 34.61
C ILE A 15 -3.73 -28.89 34.78
N VAL A 16 -3.78 -28.42 36.03
CA VAL A 16 -4.14 -27.03 36.35
C VAL A 16 -3.09 -26.05 35.85
N GLU A 17 -1.80 -26.36 36.02
CA GLU A 17 -0.71 -25.53 35.46
C GLU A 17 -0.80 -25.45 33.94
N LEU A 18 -1.08 -26.56 33.26
CA LEU A 18 -1.25 -26.55 31.80
C LEU A 18 -2.48 -25.75 31.36
N LEU A 19 -3.59 -25.86 32.11
CA LEU A 19 -4.84 -25.17 31.81
C LEU A 19 -4.69 -23.64 31.91
N ILE A 20 -4.01 -23.15 32.95
CA ILE A 20 -3.76 -21.71 33.10
C ILE A 20 -2.91 -21.18 31.95
N VAL A 21 -1.90 -21.94 31.52
CA VAL A 21 -1.02 -21.54 30.40
C VAL A 21 -1.79 -21.37 29.10
N ILE A 22 -2.65 -22.33 28.73
CA ILE A 22 -3.44 -22.21 27.50
C ILE A 22 -4.45 -21.06 27.56
N VAL A 23 -5.01 -20.77 28.75
CA VAL A 23 -5.92 -19.63 28.96
C VAL A 23 -5.17 -18.31 28.77
N VAL A 24 -3.97 -18.18 29.36
CA VAL A 24 -3.15 -16.97 29.21
C VAL A 24 -2.71 -16.79 27.74
N ILE A 25 -2.26 -17.85 27.06
CA ILE A 25 -1.91 -17.79 25.63
C ILE A 25 -3.12 -17.39 24.79
N GLY A 26 -4.31 -17.91 25.08
CA GLY A 26 -5.55 -17.55 24.39
C GLY A 26 -5.90 -16.06 24.53
N ILE A 27 -5.78 -15.50 25.73
CA ILE A 27 -6.02 -14.07 25.98
C ILE A 27 -5.00 -13.20 25.23
N LEU A 28 -3.71 -13.54 25.32
CA LEU A 28 -2.65 -12.81 24.63
C LEU A 28 -2.83 -12.85 23.11
N ALA A 29 -3.15 -14.02 22.55
CA ALA A 29 -3.38 -14.18 21.12
C ALA A 29 -4.57 -13.33 20.62
N ALA A 30 -5.67 -13.28 21.37
CA ALA A 30 -6.84 -12.47 21.01
C ALA A 30 -6.51 -10.97 20.93
N ILE A 31 -5.74 -10.45 21.90
CA ILE A 31 -5.30 -9.04 21.91
C ILE A 31 -4.38 -8.75 20.72
N VAL A 32 -3.42 -9.65 20.44
CA VAL A 32 -2.46 -9.50 19.34
C VAL A 32 -3.15 -9.45 17.99
N ILE A 33 -4.16 -10.29 17.74
CA ILE A 33 -4.89 -10.32 16.46
C ILE A 33 -5.55 -8.98 16.14
N VAL A 34 -6.24 -8.38 17.12
CA VAL A 34 -6.92 -7.09 16.92
C VAL A 34 -5.91 -5.97 16.66
N ALA A 35 -4.80 -5.94 17.40
CA ALA A 35 -3.74 -4.95 17.20
C ALA A 35 -3.05 -5.09 15.82
N TYR A 36 -2.84 -6.31 15.34
CA TYR A 36 -2.13 -6.59 14.10
C TYR A 36 -2.87 -6.09 12.84
N GLN A 37 -4.20 -6.10 12.85
CA GLN A 37 -5.01 -5.61 11.72
C GLN A 37 -4.83 -4.10 11.47
N GLY A 38 -4.66 -3.29 12.53
CA GLY A 38 -4.42 -1.85 12.39
C GLY A 38 -3.03 -1.51 11.83
N VAL A 39 -2.00 -2.23 12.27
CA VAL A 39 -0.60 -2.02 11.84
C VAL A 39 -0.42 -2.35 10.36
N THR A 40 -1.01 -3.47 9.91
CA THR A 40 -0.90 -3.90 8.51
C THR A 40 -1.55 -2.92 7.54
N ASN A 41 -2.68 -2.29 7.91
CA ASN A 41 -3.33 -1.28 7.08
C ASN A 41 -2.48 0.00 6.94
N ARG A 42 -1.85 0.47 8.02
CA ARG A 42 -0.94 1.61 7.98
C ARG A 42 0.31 1.34 7.15
N ALA A 43 0.88 0.13 7.26
CA ALA A 43 2.02 -0.28 6.45
C ALA A 43 1.69 -0.28 4.94
N LYS A 44 0.52 -0.84 4.56
CA LYS A 44 0.04 -0.81 3.16
C LYS A 44 -0.17 0.61 2.65
N PHE A 45 -0.78 1.48 3.45
CA PHE A 45 -0.95 2.88 3.08
C PHE A 45 0.41 3.58 2.90
N SER A 46 1.35 3.38 3.83
CA SER A 46 2.69 3.94 3.74
C SER A 46 3.41 3.51 2.47
N GLN A 47 3.26 2.25 2.05
CA GLN A 47 3.82 1.77 0.79
C GLN A 47 3.21 2.53 -0.40
N LYS A 48 1.87 2.61 -0.49
CA LYS A 48 1.18 3.32 -1.58
C LYS A 48 1.55 4.80 -1.65
N HIS A 49 1.68 5.44 -0.49
CA HIS A 49 2.10 6.84 -0.38
C HIS A 49 3.53 7.04 -0.88
N ASN A 50 4.44 6.13 -0.55
CA ASN A 50 5.82 6.16 -1.02
C ASN A 50 5.92 5.89 -2.52
N ASP A 51 5.09 5.01 -3.07
CA ASP A 51 5.02 4.74 -4.51
C ASP A 51 4.61 6.01 -5.27
N ILE A 52 3.54 6.70 -4.85
CA ILE A 52 3.10 7.96 -5.46
C ILE A 52 4.22 9.00 -5.42
N LYS A 53 4.90 9.17 -4.28
CA LYS A 53 6.04 10.09 -4.16
C LYS A 53 7.18 9.74 -5.11
N THR A 54 7.48 8.45 -5.25
CA THR A 54 8.54 7.96 -6.13
C THR A 54 8.19 8.27 -7.59
N ILE A 55 6.97 7.97 -8.01
CA ILE A 55 6.47 8.28 -9.34
C ILE A 55 6.46 9.80 -9.58
N GLN A 56 5.98 10.58 -8.61
CA GLN A 56 5.96 12.04 -8.70
C GLN A 56 7.37 12.60 -8.91
N LYS A 57 8.38 12.09 -8.21
CA LYS A 57 9.77 12.50 -8.40
C LYS A 57 10.26 12.23 -9.83
N LEU A 58 9.86 11.11 -10.42
CA LEU A 58 10.20 10.78 -11.81
C LEU A 58 9.50 11.72 -12.80
N ILE A 59 8.20 12.02 -12.58
CA ILE A 59 7.46 13.02 -13.37
C ILE A 59 8.13 14.40 -13.30
N LEU A 60 8.56 14.83 -12.11
CA LEU A 60 9.26 16.09 -11.94
C LEU A 60 10.64 16.10 -12.61
N SER A 61 11.32 14.95 -12.64
CA SER A 61 12.60 14.79 -13.36
C SER A 61 12.40 14.91 -14.87
N TYR A 62 11.34 14.30 -15.41
CA TYR A 62 10.94 14.47 -16.81
C TYR A 62 10.67 15.94 -17.13
N HIS A 63 9.89 16.62 -16.28
CA HIS A 63 9.60 18.04 -16.45
C HIS A 63 10.87 18.91 -16.40
N ALA A 64 11.84 18.59 -15.54
CA ALA A 64 13.11 19.29 -15.49
C ALA A 64 13.95 19.13 -16.78
N THR A 65 13.85 17.98 -17.45
CA THR A 65 14.57 17.72 -18.71
C THR A 65 13.86 18.31 -19.93
N TYR A 66 12.53 18.16 -20.01
CA TYR A 66 11.75 18.48 -21.22
C TYR A 66 10.91 19.75 -21.13
N GLY A 67 10.85 20.38 -19.96
CA GLY A 67 10.08 21.61 -19.71
C GLY A 67 8.56 21.43 -19.68
N ASN A 68 8.06 20.21 -19.85
CA ASN A 68 6.65 19.85 -19.78
C ASN A 68 6.50 18.51 -19.05
N TYR A 69 5.35 18.24 -18.44
CA TYR A 69 5.00 16.93 -17.90
C TYR A 69 4.73 15.94 -19.03
N PRO A 70 4.90 14.61 -18.81
CA PRO A 70 4.64 13.61 -19.85
C PRO A 70 3.22 13.75 -20.43
N PRO A 71 3.06 14.19 -21.69
CA PRO A 71 1.75 14.55 -22.22
C PRO A 71 0.94 13.31 -22.60
N LEU A 72 -0.39 13.40 -22.50
CA LEU A 72 -1.32 12.38 -22.94
C LEU A 72 -2.19 12.93 -24.09
N PRO A 73 -2.41 12.15 -25.16
CA PRO A 73 -3.09 12.67 -26.36
C PRO A 73 -4.53 13.17 -26.15
N ALA A 74 -5.21 12.77 -25.07
CA ALA A 74 -6.66 12.95 -24.94
C ALA A 74 -7.18 13.30 -23.52
N GLY A 75 -6.36 13.88 -22.63
CA GLY A 75 -6.82 14.32 -21.30
C GLY A 75 -7.47 13.24 -20.42
N GLY A 76 -7.35 11.97 -20.82
CA GLY A 76 -7.89 10.82 -20.10
C GLY A 76 -6.92 10.30 -19.04
N PHE A 77 -7.36 9.28 -18.32
CA PHE A 77 -6.49 8.53 -17.42
C PHE A 77 -5.89 7.32 -18.13
N THR A 78 -4.59 7.14 -18.00
CA THR A 78 -3.90 5.87 -18.22
C THR A 78 -3.77 5.13 -16.89
N TYR A 79 -3.94 3.82 -16.91
CA TYR A 79 -3.96 3.01 -15.69
C TYR A 79 -2.79 2.04 -15.68
N GLN A 80 -2.03 2.01 -14.58
CA GLN A 80 -0.88 1.11 -14.39
C GLN A 80 -1.26 -0.36 -14.60
N ARG A 81 -2.46 -0.77 -14.15
CA ARG A 81 -2.93 -2.15 -14.34
C ARG A 81 -3.39 -2.47 -15.76
N SER A 82 -3.73 -1.47 -16.56
CA SER A 82 -4.14 -1.66 -17.95
C SER A 82 -2.95 -1.63 -18.92
N VAL A 83 -1.93 -0.83 -18.62
CA VAL A 83 -0.82 -0.53 -19.55
C VAL A 83 0.52 -1.11 -19.05
N GLY A 84 0.63 -1.47 -17.77
CA GLY A 84 1.87 -1.91 -17.16
C GLY A 84 2.82 -0.74 -16.86
N ASP A 85 4.12 -0.96 -17.02
CA ASP A 85 5.17 0.01 -16.68
C ASP A 85 5.18 1.26 -17.58
N SER A 86 4.49 1.23 -18.72
CA SER A 86 4.38 2.35 -19.67
C SER A 86 3.15 3.23 -19.47
N PHE A 87 2.44 3.11 -18.33
CA PHE A 87 1.24 3.92 -18.08
C PHE A 87 1.53 5.42 -17.98
N ILE A 88 2.78 5.81 -17.72
CA ILE A 88 3.25 7.19 -17.86
C ILE A 88 4.24 7.22 -19.03
N PRO A 89 3.93 7.96 -20.11
CA PRO A 89 4.78 7.97 -21.29
C PRO A 89 6.16 8.58 -20.97
N GLY A 90 7.21 8.10 -21.63
CA GLY A 90 8.55 8.67 -21.54
C GLY A 90 9.31 8.46 -20.22
N LEU A 91 8.69 7.93 -19.16
CA LEU A 91 9.41 7.64 -17.91
C LEU A 91 10.22 6.35 -17.97
N VAL A 92 9.69 5.32 -18.63
CA VAL A 92 10.35 4.03 -18.82
C VAL A 92 10.73 3.88 -20.30
N PRO A 93 11.98 3.51 -20.63
CA PRO A 93 13.08 3.16 -19.73
C PRO A 93 13.97 4.34 -19.28
N GLU A 94 13.69 5.55 -19.76
CA GLU A 94 14.65 6.67 -19.71
C GLU A 94 14.99 7.15 -18.28
N PHE A 95 13.99 7.31 -17.41
CA PHE A 95 14.17 7.80 -16.04
C PHE A 95 14.16 6.66 -15.01
N THR A 96 13.63 5.50 -15.37
CA THR A 96 13.65 4.29 -14.53
C THR A 96 13.48 3.04 -15.37
N SER A 97 14.07 1.93 -14.92
CA SER A 97 13.87 0.61 -15.53
C SER A 97 12.47 0.05 -15.26
N LYS A 98 11.79 0.51 -14.21
CA LYS A 98 10.46 0.05 -13.81
C LYS A 98 9.76 1.07 -12.92
N LEU A 99 8.44 1.20 -13.06
CA LEU A 99 7.62 2.00 -12.15
C LEU A 99 7.08 1.14 -10.99
N PRO A 100 6.85 1.74 -9.81
CA PRO A 100 6.12 1.06 -8.74
C PRO A 100 4.79 0.49 -9.24
N SER A 101 4.60 -0.81 -9.03
CA SER A 101 3.44 -1.55 -9.51
C SER A 101 2.60 -2.05 -8.34
N ILE A 102 1.28 -1.90 -8.43
CA ILE A 102 0.37 -2.42 -7.41
C ILE A 102 0.17 -3.92 -7.60
N THR A 103 0.35 -4.68 -6.52
CA THR A 103 0.07 -6.12 -6.47
C THR A 103 -1.04 -6.48 -5.49
N ASP A 104 -1.56 -5.53 -4.71
CA ASP A 104 -2.61 -5.79 -3.72
C ASP A 104 -4.02 -5.75 -4.33
N GLY A 105 -4.97 -6.46 -3.69
CA GLY A 105 -6.41 -6.34 -3.86
C GLY A 105 -7.04 -6.88 -5.16
N PRO A 106 -8.39 -6.86 -5.26
CA PRO A 106 -9.12 -7.41 -6.40
C PRO A 106 -8.83 -6.64 -7.69
N THR A 107 -8.85 -7.36 -8.80
CA THR A 107 -8.40 -6.91 -10.14
C THR A 107 -9.53 -6.97 -11.16
N ALA A 108 -10.76 -6.71 -10.73
CA ALA A 108 -11.95 -6.91 -11.57
C ALA A 108 -11.93 -6.11 -12.88
N SER A 109 -11.11 -5.06 -12.97
CA SER A 109 -10.86 -4.28 -14.18
C SER A 109 -9.50 -3.58 -14.09
N GLY A 110 -8.86 -3.31 -15.25
CA GLY A 110 -7.57 -2.61 -15.34
C GLY A 110 -7.59 -1.15 -14.86
N ASN A 111 -8.78 -0.57 -14.66
CA ASN A 111 -9.00 0.76 -14.09
C ASN A 111 -9.42 0.75 -12.61
N ASN A 112 -9.46 -0.41 -11.96
CA ASN A 112 -9.74 -0.51 -10.53
C ASN A 112 -8.44 -0.82 -9.78
N ASN A 113 -8.35 -0.30 -8.55
CA ASN A 113 -7.31 -0.65 -7.61
C ASN A 113 -5.90 -0.46 -8.23
N THR A 114 -5.68 0.71 -8.82
CA THR A 114 -4.53 1.03 -9.67
C THR A 114 -3.99 2.45 -9.41
N TYR A 115 -2.77 2.70 -9.89
CA TYR A 115 -2.25 4.06 -10.07
C TYR A 115 -2.74 4.55 -11.43
N ALA A 116 -3.31 5.75 -11.46
CA ALA A 116 -3.76 6.39 -12.68
C ALA A 116 -3.02 7.70 -12.88
N TYR A 117 -2.59 7.93 -14.10
CA TYR A 117 -1.93 9.16 -14.53
C TYR A 117 -2.78 9.86 -15.57
N SER A 118 -2.86 11.17 -15.49
CA SER A 118 -3.49 12.02 -16.49
C SER A 118 -2.67 13.28 -16.66
N SER A 119 -2.62 13.79 -17.88
CA SER A 119 -2.09 15.11 -18.20
C SER A 119 -2.89 15.68 -19.36
N ASP A 120 -2.80 16.99 -19.55
CA ASP A 120 -3.24 17.59 -20.80
C ASP A 120 -2.31 17.16 -21.97
N SER A 121 -2.74 17.48 -23.19
CA SER A 121 -2.00 17.18 -24.41
C SER A 121 -0.75 18.02 -24.58
N THR A 122 -0.62 19.11 -23.81
CA THR A 122 0.53 20.02 -23.84
C THR A 122 1.59 19.68 -22.79
N GLY A 123 1.25 18.83 -21.81
CA GLY A 123 2.10 18.56 -20.65
C GLY A 123 2.18 19.74 -19.66
N SER A 124 1.21 20.65 -19.66
CA SER A 124 1.21 21.81 -18.76
C SER A 124 0.78 21.44 -17.35
N THR A 125 -0.14 20.47 -17.23
CA THR A 125 -0.65 19.97 -15.96
C THR A 125 -0.59 18.45 -15.89
N TYR A 126 -0.44 17.90 -14.68
CA TYR A 126 -0.56 16.47 -14.45
C TYR A 126 -1.39 16.16 -13.21
N THR A 127 -1.95 14.96 -13.20
CA THR A 127 -2.66 14.36 -12.07
C THR A 127 -2.19 12.91 -11.94
N LEU A 128 -1.67 12.56 -10.77
CA LEU A 128 -1.27 11.20 -10.41
C LEU A 128 -2.06 10.77 -9.18
N ILE A 129 -2.89 9.73 -9.34
CA ILE A 129 -3.82 9.30 -8.30
C ILE A 129 -3.74 7.81 -8.03
N ARG A 130 -4.02 7.46 -6.77
CA ARG A 130 -4.54 6.15 -6.40
C ARG A 130 -6.03 6.12 -6.67
N LEU A 131 -6.50 5.14 -7.44
CA LEU A 131 -7.91 4.97 -7.80
C LEU A 131 -8.45 3.63 -7.32
N TYR A 132 -9.64 3.66 -6.72
CA TYR A 132 -10.45 2.53 -6.32
C TYR A 132 -11.84 2.66 -6.94
N GLN A 133 -12.51 1.56 -7.23
CA GLN A 133 -13.91 1.54 -7.63
C GLN A 133 -14.65 0.50 -6.78
N PRO A 134 -15.74 0.86 -6.06
CA PRO A 134 -16.44 2.15 -6.09
C PRO A 134 -15.86 3.24 -5.17
N SER A 135 -15.14 2.87 -4.11
CA SER A 135 -14.57 3.83 -3.15
C SER A 135 -13.29 3.30 -2.50
N VAL A 136 -12.48 4.22 -1.95
CA VAL A 136 -11.30 3.88 -1.15
C VAL A 136 -11.77 3.20 0.15
N PRO A 137 -11.14 2.09 0.58
CA PRO A 137 -11.46 1.48 1.87
C PRO A 137 -11.38 2.50 3.01
N SER A 138 -12.35 2.50 3.93
CA SER A 138 -12.42 3.49 5.03
C SER A 138 -11.17 3.50 5.92
N SER A 139 -10.56 2.33 6.12
CA SER A 139 -9.29 2.17 6.85
C SER A 139 -8.10 2.85 6.17
N GLU A 140 -8.14 3.00 4.85
CA GLU A 140 -7.14 3.74 4.07
C GLU A 140 -7.51 5.22 3.99
N TRP A 141 -8.77 5.54 3.68
CA TRP A 141 -9.25 6.92 3.52
C TRP A 141 -9.01 7.78 4.77
N SER A 142 -9.15 7.21 5.96
CA SER A 142 -8.86 7.89 7.22
C SER A 142 -7.38 8.26 7.41
N LEU A 143 -6.47 7.60 6.69
CA LEU A 143 -5.02 7.86 6.77
C LEU A 143 -4.55 8.89 5.74
N VAL A 144 -5.35 9.15 4.70
CA VAL A 144 -5.01 10.09 3.63
C VAL A 144 -5.03 11.52 4.18
N PRO A 145 -3.91 12.28 4.10
CA PRO A 145 -3.88 13.70 4.39
C PRO A 145 -4.84 14.51 3.51
N ASP A 146 -5.44 15.57 4.06
CA ASP A 146 -6.47 16.34 3.34
C ASP A 146 -5.95 16.98 2.04
N ASN A 147 -4.68 17.36 1.99
CA ASN A 147 -4.06 17.91 0.79
C ASN A 147 -3.86 16.89 -0.35
N LEU A 148 -3.99 15.59 -0.06
CA LEU A 148 -3.91 14.52 -1.06
C LEU A 148 -5.28 13.98 -1.45
N LYS A 149 -6.36 14.38 -0.77
CA LYS A 149 -7.72 14.05 -1.19
C LYS A 149 -8.06 14.90 -2.42
N VAL A 150 -8.34 14.25 -3.55
CA VAL A 150 -8.57 14.96 -4.82
C VAL A 150 -9.98 15.56 -4.79
N PHE A 151 -10.07 16.89 -4.96
CA PHE A 151 -11.27 17.72 -4.77
C PHE A 151 -12.60 17.13 -5.30
N GLY A 152 -13.66 17.23 -4.49
CA GLY A 152 -15.05 16.90 -4.85
C GLY A 152 -15.71 15.93 -3.87
N THR A 153 -16.90 15.42 -4.24
CA THR A 153 -17.64 14.34 -3.54
C THR A 153 -17.03 12.94 -3.75
N TYR A 154 -15.93 12.85 -4.50
CA TYR A 154 -15.30 11.60 -4.90
C TYR A 154 -14.46 11.01 -3.75
N THR A 155 -14.93 9.89 -3.18
CA THR A 155 -14.22 9.11 -2.13
C THR A 155 -13.47 7.92 -2.72
N ASP A 156 -13.30 7.90 -4.04
CA ASP A 156 -12.76 6.80 -4.82
C ASP A 156 -11.29 7.00 -5.19
N ARG A 157 -10.72 8.18 -4.88
CA ARG A 157 -9.37 8.54 -5.30
C ARG A 157 -8.66 9.51 -4.36
N TRP A 158 -7.34 9.41 -4.34
CA TRP A 158 -6.46 10.36 -3.66
C TRP A 158 -5.09 10.40 -4.37
N GLY A 159 -4.36 11.50 -4.30
CA GLY A 159 -3.09 11.64 -5.02
C GLY A 159 -2.56 13.06 -5.09
N VAL A 160 -1.70 13.30 -6.07
CA VAL A 160 -0.98 14.56 -6.29
C VAL A 160 -1.28 15.13 -7.67
N ARG A 161 -1.11 16.44 -7.82
CA ARG A 161 -1.24 17.18 -9.08
C ARG A 161 -0.24 18.33 -9.12
N SER A 162 0.01 18.88 -10.31
CA SER A 162 0.67 20.18 -10.50
C SER A 162 -0.22 21.36 -10.13
#